data_AF-A0AAE1GS46-F1
#
_entry.id   AF-A0AAE1GS46-F1
#
_cell.length_a   1.000
_cell.length_b   1.000
_cell.length_c   1.000
_cell.angle_alpha   90.00
_cell.angle_beta   90.00
_cell.angle_gamma   90.00
#
_symmetry.space_group_name_H-M   'P 1'
#
loop_
_entity.id
_entity.type
_entity.pdbx_description
1 polymer ?
#
loop_
_entity_poly.entity_id
_entity_poly.type
_entity_poly.pdbx_seq_one_letter_code
_entity_poly.pdbx_strand_id
1 'polypeptide(L)'
;MEEEVDDVAEFVNTREAHYLYQCKRDDLLRIAGRLGITITASTKEAIQKEIMDYLRDSEENPNTDDSDGRPKHGAVDMQFRMMEFELEKLKIETERAREERQFQERKLQVESELKLKELELRKLELESGGSNRGRSVEVDLRGGQLPEYIESEAELFLQFEKIAEMRGWDQADWAFLVQSKIYGQG
;
A
#
# COMPACT_ATOMS: atom_id res chain seq x y z
N MET A 1 -38.42 -16.15 -31.75
CA MET A 1 -38.95 -15.78 -30.43
C MET A 1 -37.95 -14.81 -29.87
N GLU A 2 -38.16 -13.53 -30.12
CA GLU A 2 -37.41 -12.48 -29.45
C GLU A 2 -38.01 -12.40 -28.04
N GLU A 3 -37.22 -12.71 -27.02
CA GLU A 3 -37.60 -12.42 -25.64
C GLU A 3 -37.63 -10.90 -25.52
N GLU A 4 -38.83 -10.31 -25.47
CA GLU A 4 -39.00 -8.93 -25.00
C GLU A 4 -38.54 -8.92 -23.54
N VAL A 5 -37.30 -8.50 -23.33
CA VAL A 5 -36.76 -8.21 -22.00
C VAL A 5 -37.62 -7.08 -21.42
N ASP A 6 -38.28 -7.34 -20.30
CA ASP A 6 -39.12 -6.36 -19.61
C ASP A 6 -38.21 -5.34 -18.91
N ASP A 7 -37.83 -4.29 -19.65
CA ASP A 7 -36.97 -3.20 -19.19
C ASP A 7 -37.44 -2.58 -17.86
N VAL A 8 -38.74 -2.65 -17.56
CA VAL A 8 -39.34 -2.17 -16.31
C VAL A 8 -38.95 -3.06 -15.12
N ALA A 9 -38.89 -4.38 -15.31
CA ALA A 9 -38.51 -5.32 -14.26
C ALA A 9 -37.01 -5.25 -13.96
N GLU A 10 -36.19 -5.08 -15.00
CA GLU A 10 -34.74 -4.95 -14.86
C GLU A 10 -34.38 -3.67 -14.10
N PHE A 11 -34.99 -2.53 -14.46
CA PHE A 11 -34.78 -1.26 -13.77
C PHE A 11 -35.17 -1.30 -12.29
N VAL A 12 -36.30 -1.94 -11.93
CA VAL A 12 -36.74 -2.02 -10.53
C VAL A 12 -35.74 -2.79 -9.66
N ASN A 13 -35.02 -3.74 -10.25
CA ASN A 13 -34.02 -4.55 -9.55
C ASN A 13 -32.65 -3.87 -9.47
N THR A 14 -32.18 -3.25 -10.56
CA THR A 14 -30.83 -2.65 -10.63
C THR A 14 -30.80 -1.20 -10.17
N ARG A 15 -31.92 -0.47 -10.32
CA ARG A 15 -32.05 0.98 -10.07
C ARG A 15 -31.05 1.83 -10.86
N GLU A 16 -30.50 1.30 -11.95
CA GLU A 16 -29.47 1.98 -12.73
C GLU A 16 -30.08 3.00 -13.70
N ALA A 17 -29.50 4.21 -13.71
CA ALA A 17 -30.02 5.35 -14.46
C ALA A 17 -30.06 5.13 -15.98
N HIS A 18 -29.17 4.29 -16.54
CA HIS A 18 -29.09 4.09 -18.00
C HIS A 18 -30.32 3.42 -18.60
N TYR A 19 -31.06 2.61 -17.82
CA TYR A 19 -32.29 1.98 -18.29
C TYR A 19 -33.41 3.02 -18.48
N LEU A 20 -33.52 4.01 -17.60
CA LEU A 20 -34.53 5.08 -17.71
C LEU A 20 -34.41 5.86 -19.02
N TYR A 21 -33.20 6.07 -19.53
CA TYR A 21 -32.98 6.80 -20.78
C TYR A 21 -33.55 6.05 -21.99
N GLN A 22 -33.54 4.71 -21.95
CA GLN A 22 -33.97 3.83 -23.03
C GLN A 22 -35.48 3.56 -23.00
N CYS A 23 -36.10 3.60 -21.81
CA CYS A 23 -37.53 3.38 -21.64
C CYS A 23 -38.40 4.36 -22.44
N LYS A 24 -39.57 3.90 -22.91
CA LYS A 24 -40.59 4.78 -23.48
C LYS A 24 -41.33 5.48 -22.36
N ARG A 25 -42.07 6.53 -22.71
CA ARG A 25 -42.86 7.32 -21.76
C ARG A 25 -43.80 6.44 -20.92
N ASP A 26 -44.48 5.49 -21.55
CA ASP A 26 -45.45 4.63 -20.87
C ASP A 26 -44.77 3.68 -19.88
N ASP A 27 -43.57 3.21 -20.20
CA ASP A 27 -42.76 2.37 -19.32
C ASP A 27 -42.28 3.17 -18.10
N LEU A 28 -41.89 4.43 -18.30
CA LEU A 28 -41.52 5.32 -17.20
C LEU A 28 -42.69 5.62 -16.26
N LEU A 29 -43.91 5.77 -16.79
CA LEU A 29 -45.12 5.92 -15.96
C LEU A 29 -45.44 4.63 -15.19
N ARG A 30 -45.20 3.46 -15.78
CA ARG A 30 -45.33 2.17 -15.09
C ARG A 30 -44.29 2.02 -13.98
N ILE A 31 -43.04 2.42 -14.24
CA ILE A 31 -41.96 2.46 -13.26
C ILE A 31 -42.35 3.38 -12.09
N ALA A 32 -42.80 4.60 -12.39
CA ALA A 32 -43.24 5.55 -11.37
C ALA A 32 -44.40 5.03 -10.53
N GLY A 33 -45.38 4.37 -11.18
CA GLY A 33 -46.49 3.72 -10.48
C GLY A 33 -46.01 2.60 -9.55
N ARG A 34 -45.01 1.80 -9.95
CA ARG A 34 -44.40 0.78 -9.09
C ARG A 34 -43.60 1.37 -7.94
N LEU A 35 -42.99 2.53 -8.14
CA LEU A 35 -42.27 3.27 -7.11
C LEU A 35 -43.18 4.13 -6.22
N GLY A 36 -44.50 4.18 -6.49
CA GLY A 36 -45.44 5.02 -5.76
C GLY A 36 -45.27 6.53 -6.00
N ILE A 37 -44.56 6.93 -7.05
CA ILE A 37 -44.29 8.34 -7.39
C ILE A 37 -45.50 8.90 -8.15
N THR A 38 -46.07 9.99 -7.64
CA THR A 38 -47.14 10.71 -8.36
C THR A 38 -46.52 11.70 -9.32
N ILE A 39 -46.44 11.32 -10.60
CA ILE A 39 -45.88 12.16 -11.65
C ILE A 39 -46.88 13.22 -12.09
N THR A 40 -46.43 14.48 -12.05
CA THR A 40 -47.20 15.62 -12.59
C THR A 40 -46.69 16.06 -13.97
N ALA A 41 -45.50 15.60 -14.35
CA ALA A 41 -44.85 15.96 -15.59
C ALA A 41 -45.53 15.37 -16.84
N SER A 42 -45.54 16.16 -17.91
CA SER A 42 -46.15 15.79 -19.19
C SER A 42 -45.15 15.44 -20.29
N THR A 43 -43.83 15.50 -20.05
CA THR A 43 -42.78 15.16 -21.02
C THR A 43 -41.90 14.01 -20.51
N LYS A 44 -41.30 13.25 -21.43
CA LYS A 44 -40.49 12.06 -21.09
C LYS A 44 -39.30 12.45 -20.20
N GLU A 45 -38.62 13.54 -20.55
CA GLU A 45 -37.42 14.01 -19.84
C GLU A 45 -37.75 14.50 -18.44
N ALA A 46 -38.90 15.16 -18.26
CA ALA A 46 -39.35 15.62 -16.95
C ALA A 46 -39.75 14.44 -16.05
N ILE A 47 -40.41 13.43 -16.62
CA ILE A 47 -40.71 12.16 -15.93
C ILE A 47 -39.44 11.46 -15.47
N GLN A 48 -38.44 11.33 -16.34
CA GLN A 48 -37.14 10.72 -16.00
C GLN A 48 -36.46 11.46 -14.85
N LYS A 49 -36.46 12.79 -14.93
CA LYS A 49 -35.87 13.64 -13.90
C LYS A 49 -36.57 13.46 -12.55
N GLU A 50 -37.90 13.44 -12.54
CA GLU A 50 -38.70 13.27 -11.31
C GLU A 50 -38.45 11.90 -10.65
N ILE A 51 -38.29 10.83 -11.45
CA ILE A 51 -37.90 9.50 -10.96
C ILE A 51 -36.46 9.51 -10.42
N MET A 52 -35.52 10.14 -11.11
CA MET A 52 -34.12 10.21 -10.70
C MET A 52 -33.91 11.04 -9.43
N ASP A 53 -34.61 12.16 -9.31
CA ASP A 53 -34.57 13.02 -8.12
C ASP A 53 -35.14 12.24 -6.91
N TYR A 54 -36.25 11.51 -7.10
CA TYR A 54 -36.81 10.64 -6.04
C TYR A 54 -35.83 9.54 -5.59
N LEU A 55 -35.12 8.90 -6.54
CA LEU A 55 -34.15 7.85 -6.20
C LEU A 55 -32.96 8.41 -5.41
N ARG A 56 -32.48 9.60 -5.77
CA ARG A 56 -31.42 10.29 -5.04
C ARG A 56 -31.86 10.64 -3.61
N ASP A 57 -33.05 11.19 -3.46
CA ASP A 57 -33.60 11.57 -2.16
C ASP A 57 -33.89 10.34 -1.28
N SER A 58 -34.26 9.20 -1.88
CA SER A 58 -34.51 7.94 -1.18
C SER A 58 -33.23 7.23 -0.74
N GLU A 59 -32.10 7.39 -1.43
CA GLU A 59 -30.81 6.83 -1.00
C GLU A 59 -30.21 7.62 0.18
N GLU A 60 -30.47 8.92 0.25
CA GLU A 60 -29.97 9.78 1.34
C GLU A 60 -30.77 9.63 2.65
N ASN A 61 -31.94 8.97 2.64
CA ASN A 61 -32.79 8.88 3.82
C ASN A 61 -33.45 7.49 3.96
N PRO A 62 -32.80 6.49 4.62
CA PRO A 62 -33.39 5.16 4.82
C PRO A 62 -34.52 5.09 5.86
N ASN A 63 -34.96 6.24 6.39
CA ASN A 63 -36.03 6.34 7.39
C ASN A 63 -37.27 7.04 6.81
N THR A 64 -37.94 6.41 5.87
CA THR A 64 -39.38 6.65 5.67
C THR A 64 -40.15 5.43 6.10
N ASP A 65 -40.50 5.49 7.39
CA ASP A 65 -41.57 4.76 8.05
C ASP A 65 -42.87 5.08 7.30
N ASP A 66 -43.50 4.09 6.66
CA ASP A 66 -44.95 3.89 6.79
C ASP A 66 -45.45 2.57 6.16
N SER A 67 -46.16 1.82 6.99
CA SER A 67 -47.24 0.86 6.66
C SER A 67 -46.94 -0.30 5.71
N ASP A 68 -46.37 -1.39 6.23
CA ASP A 68 -47.12 -2.66 6.22
C ASP A 68 -46.54 -3.65 7.25
N GLY A 69 -47.42 -4.40 7.90
CA GLY A 69 -47.13 -5.21 9.09
C GLY A 69 -46.22 -6.43 8.86
N ARG A 70 -44.93 -6.22 8.58
CA ARG A 70 -43.90 -7.28 8.60
C ARG A 70 -43.05 -7.22 9.87
N PRO A 71 -42.65 -8.38 10.42
CA PRO A 71 -41.95 -8.46 11.70
C PRO A 71 -40.63 -7.69 11.63
N LYS A 72 -40.32 -6.98 12.71
CA LYS A 72 -39.14 -6.13 12.93
C LYS A 72 -37.83 -6.93 12.81
N HIS A 73 -37.42 -7.27 11.58
CA HIS A 73 -36.15 -7.95 11.31
C HIS A 73 -34.95 -6.98 11.30
N GLY A 74 -35.17 -5.66 11.21
CA GLY A 74 -34.08 -4.67 11.13
C GLY A 74 -33.15 -4.63 12.35
N ALA A 75 -33.67 -4.89 13.56
CA ALA A 75 -32.84 -4.90 14.77
C ALA A 75 -31.91 -6.13 14.83
N VAL A 76 -32.38 -7.29 14.35
CA VAL A 76 -31.59 -8.52 14.29
C VAL A 76 -30.55 -8.43 13.18
N ASP A 77 -30.90 -7.84 12.02
CA ASP A 77 -29.97 -7.61 10.91
C ASP A 77 -28.85 -6.64 11.29
N MET A 78 -29.17 -5.58 12.04
CA MET A 78 -28.17 -4.62 12.52
C MET A 78 -27.24 -5.24 13.58
N GLN A 79 -27.77 -6.06 14.49
CA GLN A 79 -26.93 -6.81 15.44
C GLN A 79 -26.00 -7.79 14.74
N PHE A 80 -26.49 -8.48 13.71
CA PHE A 80 -25.68 -9.42 12.93
C PHE A 80 -24.53 -8.70 12.21
N ARG A 81 -24.81 -7.57 11.55
CA ARG A 81 -23.76 -6.74 10.91
C ARG A 81 -22.75 -6.19 11.91
N MET A 82 -23.18 -5.77 13.08
CA MET A 82 -22.27 -5.31 14.14
C MET A 82 -21.35 -6.44 14.60
N MET A 83 -21.89 -7.64 14.79
CA MET A 83 -21.11 -8.82 15.17
C MET A 83 -20.12 -9.23 14.07
N GLU A 84 -20.52 -9.20 12.80
CA GLU A 84 -19.60 -9.44 11.66
C GLU A 84 -18.46 -8.42 11.62
N PHE A 85 -18.76 -7.14 11.85
CA PHE A 85 -17.76 -6.09 11.92
C PHE A 85 -16.78 -6.30 13.07
N GLU A 86 -17.27 -6.70 14.25
CA GLU A 86 -16.41 -7.02 15.40
C GLU A 86 -15.50 -8.23 15.12
N LEU A 87 -16.02 -9.27 14.46
CA LEU A 87 -15.22 -10.44 14.07
C LEU A 87 -14.14 -10.08 13.06
N GLU A 88 -14.46 -9.26 12.06
CA GLU A 88 -13.48 -8.82 11.08
C GLU A 88 -12.40 -7.95 11.73
N LYS A 89 -12.79 -7.04 12.63
CA LYS A 89 -11.83 -6.24 13.40
C LYS A 89 -10.89 -7.12 14.23
N LEU A 90 -11.43 -8.13 14.92
CA LEU A 90 -10.63 -9.06 15.72
C LEU A 90 -9.67 -9.86 14.82
N LYS A 91 -10.14 -10.31 13.65
CA LYS A 91 -9.31 -11.04 12.68
C LYS A 91 -8.13 -10.19 12.21
N ILE A 92 -8.38 -8.94 11.81
CA ILE A 92 -7.33 -7.99 11.42
C ILE A 92 -6.34 -7.78 12.56
N GLU A 93 -6.81 -7.64 13.79
CA GLU A 93 -5.95 -7.44 14.96
C GLU A 93 -5.07 -8.66 15.23
N THR A 94 -5.62 -9.87 15.14
CA THR A 94 -4.84 -11.12 15.30
C THR A 94 -3.81 -11.31 14.19
N GLU A 95 -4.14 -10.92 12.96
CA GLU A 95 -3.22 -10.99 11.81
C GLU A 95 -2.06 -10.02 12.00
N ARG A 96 -2.34 -8.75 12.33
CA ARG A 96 -1.31 -7.75 12.66
C ARG A 96 -0.41 -8.19 13.82
N ALA A 97 -0.99 -8.75 14.88
CA ALA A 97 -0.22 -9.24 16.01
C ALA A 97 0.71 -10.41 15.62
N ARG A 98 0.28 -11.24 14.67
CA ARG A 98 1.09 -12.34 14.14
C ARG A 98 2.23 -11.84 13.27
N GLU A 99 1.95 -10.89 12.37
CA GLU A 99 2.96 -10.26 11.52
C GLU A 99 4.01 -9.53 12.35
N GLU A 100 3.59 -8.76 13.36
CA GLU A 100 4.50 -8.06 14.27
C GLU A 100 5.40 -9.05 15.01
N ARG A 101 4.85 -10.17 15.51
CA ARG A 101 5.66 -11.21 16.16
C ARG A 101 6.70 -11.80 15.21
N GLN A 102 6.31 -12.13 13.99
CA GLN A 102 7.24 -12.65 12.99
C GLN A 102 8.32 -11.64 12.63
N PHE A 103 7.96 -10.36 12.54
CA PHE A 103 8.91 -9.29 12.28
C PHE A 103 9.92 -9.16 13.43
N GLN A 104 9.47 -9.16 14.68
CA GLN A 104 10.33 -9.12 15.86
C GLN A 104 11.25 -10.35 15.94
N GLU A 105 10.74 -11.55 15.67
CA GLU A 105 11.53 -12.78 15.62
C GLU A 105 12.63 -12.70 14.55
N ARG A 106 12.30 -12.26 13.33
CA ARG A 106 13.30 -12.08 12.26
C ARG A 106 14.33 -11.02 12.62
N LYS A 107 13.90 -9.90 13.21
CA LYS A 107 14.80 -8.83 13.65
C LYS A 107 15.79 -9.36 14.69
N LEU A 108 15.30 -10.09 15.69
CA LEU A 108 16.13 -10.70 16.73
C LEU A 108 17.10 -11.74 16.13
N GLN A 109 16.62 -12.53 15.16
CA GLN A 109 17.46 -13.51 14.47
C GLN A 109 18.62 -12.83 13.73
N VAL A 110 18.34 -11.79 12.94
CA VAL A 110 19.37 -11.02 12.23
C VAL A 110 20.35 -10.35 13.20
N GLU A 111 19.84 -9.76 14.28
CA GLU A 111 20.69 -9.15 15.32
C GLU A 111 21.61 -10.19 15.99
N SER A 112 21.08 -11.37 16.30
CA SER A 112 21.86 -12.46 16.88
C SER A 112 22.93 -12.99 15.93
N GLU A 113 22.62 -13.10 14.63
CA GLU A 113 23.58 -13.53 13.61
C GLU A 113 24.70 -12.50 13.41
N LEU A 114 24.35 -11.20 13.37
CA LEU A 114 25.33 -10.12 13.30
C LEU A 114 26.27 -10.14 14.50
N LYS A 115 25.72 -10.28 15.71
CA LYS A 115 26.51 -10.35 16.94
C LYS A 115 27.43 -11.58 16.97
N LEU A 116 26.96 -12.71 16.45
CA LEU A 116 27.78 -13.92 16.33
C LEU A 116 28.96 -13.69 15.38
N LYS A 117 28.70 -13.10 14.20
CA LYS A 117 29.74 -12.77 13.22
C LYS A 117 30.74 -11.75 13.76
N GLU A 118 30.28 -10.75 14.50
CA GLU A 118 31.16 -9.77 15.14
C GLU A 118 32.11 -10.44 16.15
N LEU A 119 31.59 -11.35 16.98
CA LEU A 119 32.40 -12.10 17.93
C LEU A 119 33.40 -13.03 17.22
N GLU A 120 33.00 -13.66 16.11
CA GLU A 120 33.87 -14.50 15.30
C GLU A 120 35.02 -13.70 14.67
N LEU A 121 34.72 -12.53 14.10
CA LEU A 121 35.73 -11.61 13.56
C LEU A 121 36.69 -11.15 14.65
N ARG A 122 36.17 -10.75 15.82
CA ARG A 122 37.01 -10.33 16.96
C ARG A 122 37.88 -11.47 17.49
N LYS A 123 37.38 -12.70 17.47
CA LYS A 123 38.16 -13.89 17.84
C LYS A 123 39.29 -14.13 16.83
N LEU A 124 39.01 -14.03 15.54
CA LEU A 124 40.03 -14.13 14.49
C LEU A 124 41.10 -13.04 14.60
N GLU A 125 40.71 -11.81 14.95
CA GLU A 125 41.66 -10.72 15.20
C GLU A 125 42.58 -11.01 16.41
N LEU A 126 42.04 -11.59 17.49
CA LEU A 126 42.83 -11.96 18.66
C LEU A 126 43.73 -13.17 18.41
N GLU A 127 43.25 -14.18 17.68
CA GLU A 127 44.03 -15.37 17.31
C GLU A 127 45.11 -15.03 16.25
N SER A 128 44.82 -14.13 15.31
CA SER A 128 45.79 -13.60 14.35
C SER A 128 46.76 -12.58 14.98
N GLY A 129 46.30 -11.83 15.99
CA GLY A 129 47.07 -10.84 16.73
C GLY A 129 48.16 -11.40 17.64
N GLY A 130 48.21 -12.73 17.83
CA GLY A 130 49.27 -13.41 18.59
C GLY A 130 50.60 -13.57 17.87
N SER A 131 50.65 -13.40 16.53
CA SER A 131 51.86 -13.72 15.74
C SER A 131 52.39 -12.60 14.83
N ASN A 132 51.93 -11.35 14.97
CA ASN A 132 52.38 -10.23 14.14
C ASN A 132 52.72 -8.95 14.92
N ARG A 133 53.33 -9.10 16.12
CA ARG A 133 54.13 -8.00 16.68
C ARG A 133 55.39 -7.82 15.81
N GLY A 134 55.29 -6.93 14.82
CA GLY A 134 56.48 -6.39 14.14
C GLY A 134 56.56 -6.51 12.62
N ARG A 135 55.45 -6.76 11.90
CA ARG A 135 55.42 -6.44 10.46
C ARG A 135 54.63 -5.16 10.24
N SER A 136 55.35 -4.05 10.28
CA SER A 136 55.05 -2.90 9.44
C SER A 136 54.73 -3.44 8.05
N VAL A 137 53.47 -3.32 7.63
CA VAL A 137 53.10 -3.54 6.23
C VAL A 137 53.71 -2.37 5.47
N GLU A 138 54.97 -2.49 5.11
CA GLU A 138 55.51 -1.77 3.96
C GLU A 138 54.73 -2.27 2.76
N VAL A 139 53.76 -1.45 2.34
CA VAL A 139 53.15 -1.60 1.02
C VAL A 139 54.27 -1.29 0.03
N ASP A 140 54.89 -2.34 -0.50
CA ASP A 140 55.87 -2.22 -1.56
C ASP A 140 55.15 -1.79 -2.85
N LEU A 141 55.07 -0.47 -3.04
CA LEU A 141 54.47 0.20 -4.20
C LEU A 141 55.28 -0.02 -5.49
N ARG A 142 56.28 -0.90 -5.51
CA ARG A 142 57.16 -1.14 -6.67
C ARG A 142 56.64 -2.19 -7.66
N GLY A 143 55.51 -2.83 -7.39
CA GLY A 143 54.85 -3.77 -8.30
C GLY A 143 53.58 -3.16 -8.90
N GLY A 144 53.72 -2.33 -9.93
CA GLY A 144 52.64 -1.59 -10.58
C GLY A 144 51.57 -2.44 -11.29
N GLN A 145 50.63 -2.99 -10.52
CA GLN A 145 49.29 -3.34 -11.01
C GLN A 145 48.25 -2.92 -9.96
N LEU A 146 48.03 -1.61 -9.87
CA LEU A 146 46.76 -1.07 -9.38
C LEU A 146 45.71 -1.28 -10.46
N PRO A 147 44.45 -1.62 -10.11
CA PRO A 147 43.36 -1.79 -11.06
C PRO A 147 43.27 -0.61 -12.03
N GLU A 148 43.15 -0.89 -13.32
CA GLU A 148 43.00 0.14 -14.36
C GLU A 148 41.87 1.10 -14.01
N TYR A 149 42.16 2.38 -14.22
CA TYR A 149 41.24 3.48 -14.02
C TYR A 149 40.08 3.37 -15.04
N ILE A 150 38.86 3.19 -14.53
CA ILE A 150 37.62 3.16 -15.31
C ILE A 150 36.82 4.42 -14.96
N GLU A 151 36.41 5.18 -15.98
CA GLU A 151 35.70 6.47 -15.94
C GLU A 151 34.32 6.41 -15.23
N SER A 152 34.32 6.21 -13.92
CA SER A 152 33.18 6.53 -13.05
C SER A 152 33.68 7.20 -11.75
N GLU A 153 34.52 8.23 -11.89
CA GLU A 153 35.13 8.92 -10.73
C GLU A 153 34.12 9.40 -9.68
N ALA A 154 32.91 9.76 -10.10
CA ALA A 154 31.84 10.18 -9.19
C ALA A 154 31.37 9.03 -8.28
N GLU A 155 31.24 7.82 -8.80
CA GLU A 155 30.78 6.67 -8.02
C GLU A 155 31.86 6.17 -7.07
N LEU A 156 33.13 6.27 -7.48
CA LEU A 156 34.28 5.85 -6.67
C LEU A 156 34.52 6.81 -5.50
N PHE A 157 34.30 8.12 -5.70
CA PHE A 157 34.35 9.11 -4.62
C PHE A 157 33.25 8.84 -3.58
N LEU A 158 32.02 8.58 -4.02
CA LEU A 158 30.91 8.23 -3.13
C LEU A 158 31.17 6.93 -2.35
N GLN A 159 31.76 5.93 -3.00
CA GLN A 159 32.16 4.70 -2.32
C GLN A 159 33.27 4.93 -1.30
N PHE A 160 34.25 5.79 -1.62
CA PHE A 160 35.34 6.14 -0.70
C PHE A 160 34.84 6.92 0.51
N GLU A 161 33.98 7.92 0.30
CA GLU A 161 33.35 8.71 1.37
C GLU A 161 32.56 7.80 2.32
N LYS A 162 31.74 6.90 1.77
CA LYS A 162 31.01 5.90 2.57
C LYS A 162 31.93 4.98 3.38
N ILE A 163 33.07 4.58 2.82
CA ILE A 163 34.05 3.75 3.54
C ILE A 163 34.74 4.56 4.64
N ALA A 164 35.07 5.83 4.39
CA ALA A 164 35.70 6.72 5.36
C ALA A 164 34.76 7.00 6.55
N GLU A 165 33.48 7.26 6.30
CA GLU A 165 32.46 7.42 7.34
C GLU A 165 32.30 6.16 8.19
N MET A 166 32.19 4.98 7.57
CA MET A 166 32.11 3.71 8.30
C MET A 166 33.34 3.44 9.17
N ARG A 167 34.51 3.96 8.78
CA ARG A 167 35.77 3.83 9.52
C ARG A 167 35.98 4.93 10.56
N GLY A 168 35.07 5.92 10.64
CA GLY A 168 35.16 7.05 11.55
C GLY A 168 36.34 7.97 11.24
N TRP A 169 36.76 8.07 9.97
CA TRP A 169 37.82 8.97 9.56
C TRP A 169 37.34 10.41 9.57
N ASP A 170 38.18 11.34 10.03
CA ASP A 170 37.85 12.76 9.97
C ASP A 170 37.86 13.24 8.51
N GLN A 171 36.94 14.16 8.20
CA GLN A 171 36.75 14.65 6.84
C GLN A 171 37.99 15.34 6.29
N ALA A 172 38.73 16.04 7.15
CA ALA A 172 39.97 16.70 6.78
C ALA A 172 41.05 15.70 6.34
N ASP A 173 41.15 14.55 7.02
CA ASP A 173 42.20 13.56 6.78
C ASP A 173 41.97 12.79 5.47
N TRP A 174 40.73 12.39 5.18
CA TRP A 174 40.45 11.63 3.96
C TRP A 174 40.32 12.52 2.72
N ALA A 175 39.87 13.77 2.88
CA ALA A 175 39.90 14.75 1.77
C ALA A 175 41.33 15.01 1.29
N PHE A 176 42.30 15.05 2.20
CA PHE A 176 43.72 15.19 1.85
C PHE A 176 44.25 13.98 1.04
N LEU A 177 43.80 12.76 1.35
CA LEU A 177 44.15 11.54 0.61
C LEU A 177 43.58 11.54 -0.82
N VAL A 178 42.36 12.05 -0.99
CA VAL A 178 41.76 12.21 -2.33
C VAL A 178 42.54 13.25 -3.14
N GLN A 179 42.87 14.39 -2.53
CA GLN A 179 43.63 15.44 -3.20
C GLN A 179 45.05 14.99 -3.59
N SER A 180 45.76 14.26 -2.73
CA SER A 180 47.12 13.78 -3.02
C SER A 180 47.17 12.73 -4.15
N LYS A 181 46.08 11.99 -4.38
CA LYS A 181 45.97 11.08 -5.54
C LYS A 181 45.75 11.83 -6.86
N ILE A 182 45.01 12.94 -6.84
CA ILE A 182 44.72 13.76 -8.03
C ILE A 182 45.98 14.52 -8.52
N TYR A 183 46.88 14.90 -7.60
CA TYR A 183 48.12 15.63 -7.93
C TYR A 183 49.37 14.74 -8.05
N GLY A 184 49.22 13.42 -8.01
CA GLY A 184 50.31 12.44 -8.05
C GLY A 184 50.73 11.95 -9.44
N GLN A 185 50.42 12.69 -10.50
CA GLN A 185 51.04 12.49 -11.83
C GLN A 185 51.95 13.67 -12.15
N GLY A 186 53.22 13.53 -11.79
CA GLY A 186 54.34 14.30 -12.30
C GLY A 186 55.44 13.35 -12.73
#